data_AF-A0A967I3Y6-F1
#
_entry.id   AF-A0A967I3Y6-F1
#
_cell.length_a   1.000
_cell.length_b   1.000
_cell.length_c   1.000
_cell.angle_alpha   90.00
_cell.angle_beta   90.00
_cell.angle_gamma   90.00
#
_symmetry.space_group_name_H-M   'P 1'
#
loop_
_entity.id
_entity.type
_entity.pdbx_description
1 polymer ?
#
loop_
_entity_poly.entity_id
_entity_poly.type
_entity_poly.pdbx_seq_one_letter_code
_entity_poly.pdbx_strand_id
1 'polypeptide(L)'
;MTKKPGKLTLLSNTALGFIAFLGILVLLALIGQRHPIRVDLTEGKRYSISDQSRKIVESLKNDISIKGFYQEADPNREQTRD
;
A
#
# COMPACT_ATOMS: atom_id res chain seq x y z
N MET A 1 49.55 15.11 4.70
CA MET A 1 49.12 14.99 6.10
C MET A 1 47.61 15.19 6.17
N THR A 2 46.82 14.12 6.11
CA THR A 2 45.34 14.21 6.06
C THR A 2 44.77 14.33 7.47
N LYS A 3 44.07 15.44 7.72
CA LYS A 3 43.47 15.76 9.03
C LYS A 3 42.32 14.76 9.28
N LYS A 4 42.45 13.89 10.28
CA LYS A 4 41.38 12.97 10.69
C LYS A 4 40.14 13.79 11.08
N PRO A 5 38.94 13.48 10.54
CA PRO A 5 37.73 14.20 10.91
C PRO A 5 37.42 13.98 12.39
N GLY A 6 37.04 15.06 13.09
CA GLY A 6 36.68 15.01 14.50
C GLY A 6 35.42 14.16 14.71
N LYS A 7 35.30 13.48 15.86
CA LYS A 7 34.13 12.62 16.18
C LYS A 7 32.79 13.36 16.04
N LEU A 8 32.78 14.68 16.22
CA LEU A 8 31.61 15.53 16.11
C LEU A 8 31.05 15.62 14.67
N THR A 9 31.91 15.67 13.65
CA THR A 9 31.46 15.73 12.24
C THR A 9 30.94 14.37 11.75
N LEU A 10 31.47 13.27 12.29
CA LEU A 10 30.95 11.93 12.02
C LEU A 10 29.53 11.77 12.60
N LEU A 11 29.31 12.22 13.85
CA LEU A 11 28.01 12.18 14.50
C LEU A 11 26.94 13.02 13.76
N SER A 12 27.31 14.19 13.24
CA SER A 12 26.37 15.01 12.44
C SER A 12 25.92 14.31 11.16
N ASN A 13 26.82 13.62 10.46
CA ASN A 13 26.46 12.95 9.20
C ASN A 13 25.63 11.68 9.45
N THR A 14 25.96 10.93 10.50
CA THR A 14 25.17 9.76 10.94
C THR A 14 23.77 10.17 11.39
N ALA A 15 23.63 11.26 12.16
CA ALA A 15 22.33 11.77 12.58
C ALA A 15 21.46 12.23 11.41
N LEU A 16 22.06 12.94 10.44
CA LEU A 16 21.35 13.38 9.24
C LEU A 16 20.89 12.18 8.39
N GLY A 17 21.75 11.19 8.20
CA GLY A 17 21.40 9.95 7.50
C GLY A 17 20.28 9.17 8.20
N PHE A 18 20.29 9.13 9.54
CA PHE A 18 19.24 8.48 10.32
C PHE A 18 17.89 9.18 10.18
N ILE A 19 17.86 10.51 10.23
CA ILE A 19 16.62 11.30 10.01
C ILE A 19 16.09 11.08 8.59
N ALA A 20 16.96 11.10 7.58
CA ALA A 20 16.56 10.84 6.20
C ALA A 20 15.97 9.43 6.03
N PHE A 21 16.59 8.42 6.66
CA PHE A 21 16.08 7.05 6.65
C PHE A 21 14.69 6.94 7.30
N LEU A 22 14.49 7.57 8.46
CA LEU A 22 13.17 7.64 9.10
C LEU A 22 12.13 8.33 8.21
N GLY A 23 12.51 9.43 7.55
CA GLY A 23 11.63 10.11 6.59
C GLY A 23 11.20 9.19 5.44
N ILE A 24 12.12 8.41 4.88
CA ILE A 24 11.80 7.41 3.85
C ILE A 24 10.84 6.35 4.38
N LEU A 25 11.07 5.83 5.59
CA LEU A 25 10.17 4.84 6.19
C LEU A 25 8.76 5.37 6.39
N VAL A 26 8.62 6.62 6.84
CA VAL A 26 7.30 7.27 6.98
C VAL A 26 6.62 7.40 5.62
N LEU A 27 7.33 7.82 4.57
CA LEU A 27 6.78 7.92 3.23
C LEU A 27 6.33 6.54 2.70
N LEU A 28 7.14 5.51 2.87
CA LEU A 28 6.78 4.14 2.48
C LEU A 28 5.56 3.62 3.24
N ALA A 29 5.47 3.92 4.54
CA ALA A 29 4.31 3.54 5.36
C ALA A 29 3.03 4.24 4.87
N LEU A 30 3.09 5.53 4.57
CA LEU A 30 1.94 6.28 4.03
C LEU A 30 1.49 5.75 2.67
N ILE A 31 2.43 5.43 1.78
CA ILE A 31 2.13 4.83 0.47
C ILE A 31 1.50 3.43 0.67
N GLY A 32 2.08 2.60 1.53
CA GLY A 32 1.59 1.25 1.81
C GLY A 32 0.20 1.24 2.43
N GLN A 33 -0.11 2.21 3.31
CA GLN A 33 -1.44 2.36 3.90
C GLN A 33 -2.49 2.77 2.85
N ARG A 34 -2.13 3.64 1.91
CA ARG A 34 -3.06 4.15 0.89
C ARG A 34 -3.22 3.22 -0.32
N HIS A 35 -2.21 2.39 -0.59
CA HIS A 35 -2.21 1.44 -1.70
C HIS A 35 -1.98 0.01 -1.19
N PRO A 36 -2.97 -0.60 -0.52
CA PRO A 36 -2.85 -1.97 -0.05
C PRO A 36 -2.81 -2.93 -1.24
N ILE A 37 -1.62 -3.44 -1.55
CA ILE A 37 -1.45 -4.48 -2.57
C ILE A 37 -1.91 -5.81 -1.97
N ARG A 38 -2.97 -6.39 -2.54
CA ARG A 38 -3.48 -7.72 -2.16
C ARG A 38 -3.04 -8.74 -3.20
N VAL A 39 -2.17 -9.65 -2.79
CA VAL A 39 -1.72 -10.78 -3.63
C VAL A 39 -2.33 -12.06 -3.11
N ASP A 40 -2.99 -12.81 -3.99
CA ASP A 40 -3.49 -14.14 -3.68
C ASP A 40 -2.37 -15.17 -3.79
N LEU A 41 -1.95 -15.71 -2.65
CA LEU A 41 -0.88 -16.70 -2.54
C LEU A 41 -1.40 -18.15 -2.56
N THR A 42 -2.69 -18.36 -2.79
CA THR A 42 -3.23 -19.71 -2.91
C THR A 42 -2.81 -20.34 -4.24
N GLU A 43 -2.48 -21.63 -4.23
CA GLU A 43 -2.01 -22.37 -5.42
C GLU A 43 -2.93 -22.20 -6.64
N GLY A 44 -4.24 -22.21 -6.41
CA GLY A 44 -5.26 -22.02 -7.45
C GLY A 44 -5.83 -20.62 -7.57
N LYS A 45 -5.24 -19.60 -6.91
CA LYS A 45 -5.76 -18.23 -6.85
C LYS A 45 -7.27 -18.14 -6.51
N ARG A 46 -7.69 -18.89 -5.48
CA ARG A 46 -9.09 -19.10 -5.09
C ARG A 46 -9.81 -17.82 -4.63
N TYR A 47 -9.07 -16.78 -4.26
CA TYR A 47 -9.60 -15.47 -3.87
C TYR A 47 -9.41 -14.41 -4.97
N SER A 48 -8.97 -14.83 -6.15
CA SER A 48 -8.88 -13.99 -7.34
C SER A 48 -10.03 -14.31 -8.30
N ILE A 49 -10.46 -13.30 -9.07
CA ILE A 49 -11.41 -13.52 -10.16
C ILE A 49 -10.78 -14.41 -11.24
N SER A 50 -11.59 -15.28 -11.86
CA SER A 50 -11.15 -16.12 -12.97
C SER A 50 -10.68 -15.29 -14.17
N ASP A 51 -9.79 -15.85 -14.98
CA ASP A 51 -9.31 -15.18 -16.20
C ASP A 51 -10.45 -14.83 -17.16
N GLN A 52 -11.51 -15.66 -17.21
CA GLN A 52 -12.69 -15.38 -18.02
C GLN A 52 -13.48 -14.18 -17.47
N SER A 53 -13.69 -14.10 -16.16
CA SER A 53 -14.36 -12.95 -15.52
C SER A 53 -13.60 -11.66 -15.77
N ARG A 54 -12.27 -11.68 -15.69
CA ARG A 54 -11.42 -10.54 -15.98
C ARG A 54 -11.62 -10.02 -17.41
N LYS A 55 -11.61 -10.90 -18.41
CA LYS A 55 -11.85 -10.52 -19.82
C LYS A 55 -13.19 -9.83 -20.03
N ILE A 56 -14.24 -10.31 -19.36
CA ILE A 56 -15.57 -9.71 -19.44
C ILE A 56 -15.56 -8.29 -18.87
N VAL A 57 -15.00 -8.11 -17.67
CA VAL A 57 -14.90 -6.79 -17.02
C VAL A 57 -14.06 -5.82 -17.86
N GLU A 58 -12.93 -6.27 -18.41
CA GLU A 58 -12.05 -5.46 -19.26
C GLU A 58 -12.72 -5.04 -20.60
N SER A 59 -13.71 -5.79 -21.06
CA SER A 59 -14.45 -5.48 -22.29
C SER A 59 -15.55 -4.43 -22.13
N LEU A 60 -15.85 -4.00 -20.89
CA LEU A 60 -16.87 -3.01 -20.62
C LEU A 60 -16.42 -1.64 -21.16
N LYS A 61 -17.20 -1.07 -22.09
CA LYS A 61 -16.89 0.20 -22.75
C LYS A 61 -17.38 1.44 -22.00
N ASN A 62 -18.35 1.24 -21.11
CA ASN A 62 -19.02 2.29 -20.38
C ASN A 62 -18.84 2.06 -18.89
N ASP A 63 -18.82 3.14 -18.12
CA ASP A 63 -18.82 3.07 -16.66
C ASP A 63 -20.09 2.39 -16.16
N ILE A 64 -19.92 1.48 -15.20
CA ILE A 64 -21.02 0.76 -14.56
C ILE A 64 -21.23 1.28 -13.14
N SER A 65 -22.50 1.45 -12.75
CA SER A 65 -22.87 1.78 -11.37
C SER A 65 -23.39 0.54 -10.66
N ILE A 66 -22.73 0.13 -9.59
CA ILE A 66 -23.13 -1.00 -8.76
C ILE A 66 -23.80 -0.44 -7.50
N LYS A 67 -25.04 -0.87 -7.23
CA LYS A 67 -25.77 -0.51 -6.00
C LYS A 67 -25.78 -1.71 -5.05
N GLY A 68 -25.04 -1.60 -3.95
CA GLY A 68 -25.07 -2.56 -2.85
C GLY A 68 -26.06 -2.15 -1.78
N PHE A 69 -26.86 -3.10 -1.30
CA PHE A 69 -27.75 -2.91 -0.14
C PHE A 69 -27.18 -3.70 1.03
N TYR A 70 -26.85 -3.00 2.11
CA TYR A 70 -26.24 -3.57 3.31
C TYR A 70 -27.13 -3.34 4.52
N GLN A 71 -27.14 -4.31 5.45
CA GLN A 71 -27.93 -4.19 6.67
C GLN A 71 -27.35 -3.10 7.58
N GLU A 72 -28.21 -2.32 8.22
CA GLU A 72 -27.78 -1.19 9.04
C GLU A 72 -27.00 -1.62 10.28
N ALA A 73 -27.36 -2.75 10.87
CA ALA A 73 -26.71 -3.32 12.05
C ALA A 73 -25.49 -4.20 11.74
N ASP A 74 -24.99 -4.22 10.50
CA ASP A 74 -23.80 -5.01 10.17
C ASP A 74 -22.56 -4.37 10.82
N PRO A 75 -21.85 -5.07 11.72
CA PRO A 75 -20.65 -4.54 12.36
C PRO A 75 -19.52 -4.23 11.36
N ASN A 76 -19.57 -4.77 10.14
CA ASN A 76 -18.59 -4.51 9.09
C ASN A 76 -19.06 -3.46 8.06
N ARG A 77 -20.16 -2.75 8.33
CA ARG A 77 -20.74 -1.75 7.41
C ARG A 77 -19.72 -0.75 6.88
N GLU A 78 -18.85 -0.23 7.74
CA GLU A 78 -17.86 0.77 7.35
C GLU A 78 -16.80 0.20 6.39
N GLN A 79 -16.50 -1.10 6.45
CA GLN A 79 -15.59 -1.76 5.48
C GLN A 79 -16.25 -2.04 4.13
N THR A 80 -17.59 -2.08 4.07
CA THR A 80 -18.34 -2.37 2.83
C THR A 80 -18.74 -1.12 2.04
N ARG A 81 -18.42 0.08 2.54
CA ARG A 81 -18.73 1.37 1.90
C ARG A 81 -17.67 1.84 0.91
N ASP A 82 -16.46 1.27 0.99
CA ASP A 82 -15.33 1.54 0.11
C ASP A 82 -15.39 0.68 -1.17
#